data_AF-A0A317IDN0-F1
#
_entry.id   AF-A0A317IDN0-F1
#
_cell.length_a   1.000
_cell.length_b   1.000
_cell.length_c   1.000
_cell.angle_alpha   90.00
_cell.angle_beta   90.00
_cell.angle_gamma   90.00
#
_symmetry.space_group_name_H-M   'P 1'
#
loop_
_entity.id
_entity.type
_entity.pdbx_description
1 polymer ?
#
loop_
_entity_poly.entity_id
_entity_poly.type
_entity_poly.pdbx_seq_one_letter_code
_entity_poly.pdbx_strand_id
1 'polypeptide(L)'
;MHSHVFSYESWVKTIRWLARGSSLAVIAVLALFIIGENNSVPIRVRDLAGLALFPVGVVLGMLVSWKHELEGSLISIGSLIGFYFACALIAGSLPDGWAFVVFTSPAFLFLVTGVMDKFHHSHIHHPYVRRV
;
A
#
# COMPACT_ATOMS: atom_id res chain seq x y z
N MET A 1 1.84 -16.35 32.23
CA MET A 1 1.36 -15.21 31.42
C MET A 1 2.44 -14.74 30.45
N HIS A 2 2.97 -15.64 29.60
CA HIS A 2 4.08 -15.34 28.65
C HIS A 2 3.86 -15.93 27.24
N SER A 3 2.85 -16.79 27.05
CA SER A 3 2.58 -17.46 25.77
C SER A 3 1.93 -16.55 24.71
N HIS A 4 1.17 -15.52 25.12
CA HIS A 4 0.48 -14.63 24.17
C HIS A 4 1.43 -13.66 23.45
N VAL A 5 2.49 -13.21 24.12
CA VAL A 5 3.46 -12.24 23.56
C VAL A 5 4.34 -12.88 22.48
N PHE A 6 4.77 -14.13 22.70
CA PHE A 6 5.62 -14.85 21.74
C PHE A 6 4.89 -15.19 20.43
N SER A 7 3.59 -15.47 20.51
CA SER A 7 2.75 -15.72 19.34
C SER A 7 2.62 -14.44 18.49
N TYR A 8 2.28 -13.30 19.09
CA TYR A 8 2.10 -12.03 18.38
C TYR A 8 3.30 -11.64 17.49
N GLU A 9 4.51 -11.68 18.06
CA GLU A 9 5.75 -11.31 17.36
C GLU A 9 6.04 -12.19 16.13
N SER A 10 5.71 -13.48 16.21
CA SER A 10 5.91 -14.42 15.11
C SER A 10 4.86 -14.25 14.01
N TRP A 11 3.60 -13.97 14.38
CA TRP A 11 2.53 -13.70 13.41
C TRP A 11 2.78 -12.43 12.60
N VAL A 12 3.15 -11.33 13.25
CA VAL A 12 3.42 -10.05 12.55
C VAL A 12 4.58 -10.20 11.57
N LYS A 13 5.63 -10.93 11.94
CA LYS A 13 6.77 -11.22 11.05
C LYS A 13 6.34 -12.01 9.81
N THR A 14 5.50 -13.03 9.97
CA THR A 14 4.99 -13.81 8.84
C THR A 14 4.16 -12.95 7.88
N ILE A 15 3.23 -12.15 8.42
CA ILE A 15 2.39 -11.26 7.60
C ILE A 15 3.25 -10.23 6.86
N ARG A 16 4.27 -9.65 7.52
CA ARG A 16 5.23 -8.72 6.90
C ARG A 16 6.02 -9.35 5.75
N TRP A 17 6.47 -10.58 5.91
CA TRP A 17 7.17 -11.30 4.83
C TRP A 17 6.24 -11.61 3.66
N LEU A 18 4.98 -12.01 3.93
CA LEU A 18 3.97 -12.19 2.90
C LEU A 18 3.66 -10.87 2.17
N ALA A 19 3.54 -9.75 2.89
CA ALA A 19 3.32 -8.43 2.32
C ALA A 19 4.49 -8.03 1.41
N ARG A 20 5.74 -8.23 1.84
CA ARG A 20 6.93 -7.95 1.02
C ARG A 20 6.99 -8.82 -0.23
N GLY A 21 6.81 -10.14 -0.09
CA GLY A 21 6.85 -11.07 -1.21
C GLY A 21 5.76 -10.79 -2.26
N SER A 22 4.52 -10.59 -1.80
CA SER A 22 3.41 -10.23 -2.68
C SER A 22 3.59 -8.86 -3.32
N SER A 23 4.10 -7.86 -2.57
CA SER A 23 4.38 -6.53 -3.12
C SER A 23 5.41 -6.57 -4.23
N LEU A 24 6.47 -7.39 -4.10
CA LEU A 24 7.50 -7.50 -5.13
C LEU A 24 6.95 -8.11 -6.42
N ALA A 25 6.12 -9.15 -6.30
CA ALA A 25 5.44 -9.75 -7.45
C ALA A 25 4.52 -8.74 -8.15
N VAL A 26 3.72 -7.99 -7.38
CA VAL A 26 2.86 -6.94 -7.93
C VAL A 26 3.67 -5.84 -8.62
N ILE A 27 4.71 -5.32 -7.96
CA ILE A 27 5.55 -4.26 -8.51
C ILE A 27 6.17 -4.71 -9.83
N ALA A 28 6.65 -5.95 -9.92
CA ALA A 28 7.20 -6.49 -11.15
C ALA A 28 6.14 -6.54 -12.27
N VAL A 29 4.93 -7.02 -11.98
CA VAL A 29 3.84 -7.07 -12.97
C VAL A 29 3.44 -5.67 -13.41
N LEU A 30 3.24 -4.74 -12.48
CA LEU A 30 2.86 -3.36 -12.79
C LEU A 30 3.97 -2.64 -13.58
N ALA A 31 5.24 -2.90 -13.28
CA ALA A 31 6.36 -2.38 -14.06
C ALA A 31 6.35 -2.90 -15.50
N LEU A 32 6.03 -4.18 -15.72
CA LEU A 32 5.87 -4.73 -17.06
C LEU A 32 4.73 -4.06 -17.82
N PHE A 33 3.61 -3.72 -17.17
CA PHE A 33 2.54 -2.94 -17.80
C PHE A 33 3.02 -1.54 -18.21
N ILE A 34 3.73 -0.83 -17.33
CA ILE A 34 4.28 0.51 -17.62
C ILE A 34 5.23 0.46 -18.83
N ILE A 35 6.10 -0.55 -18.89
CA ILE A 35 7.12 -0.67 -19.95
C ILE A 35 6.50 -1.21 -21.26
N GLY A 36 5.53 -2.12 -21.16
CA GLY A 36 4.90 -2.80 -22.29
C GLY A 36 3.82 -1.97 -23.01
N GLU A 37 3.32 -0.91 -22.38
CA GLU A 37 2.32 -0.04 -22.99
C GLU A 37 2.96 0.80 -24.12
N ASN A 38 2.60 0.48 -25.35
CA ASN A 38 3.13 1.14 -26.54
C ASN A 38 2.56 2.56 -26.66
N ASN A 39 3.42 3.58 -26.48
CA ASN A 39 3.13 5.03 -26.56
C ASN A 39 2.67 5.55 -27.95
N SER A 40 2.08 4.70 -28.78
CA SER A 40 1.63 5.05 -30.14
C SER A 40 0.32 5.87 -30.16
N VAL A 41 -0.32 6.09 -29.01
CA VAL A 41 -1.55 6.88 -28.88
C VAL A 41 -1.21 8.22 -28.21
N PRO A 42 -1.71 9.37 -28.71
CA PRO A 42 -1.45 10.66 -28.09
C PRO A 42 -1.95 10.68 -26.64
N ILE A 43 -1.00 10.80 -25.71
CA ILE A 43 -1.23 10.79 -24.26
C ILE A 43 -2.10 12.01 -23.91
N ARG A 44 -3.36 11.78 -23.52
CA ARG A 44 -4.19 12.84 -22.96
C ARG A 44 -3.80 13.07 -21.50
N VAL A 45 -3.96 14.30 -21.01
CA VAL A 45 -3.69 14.67 -19.61
C VAL A 45 -4.43 13.75 -18.61
N ARG A 46 -5.62 13.28 -18.99
CA ARG A 46 -6.40 12.29 -18.23
C ARG A 46 -5.66 10.96 -18.05
N ASP A 47 -5.03 10.47 -19.10
CA ASP A 47 -4.34 9.18 -19.09
C ASP A 47 -3.06 9.27 -18.26
N LEU A 48 -2.41 10.44 -18.26
CA LEU A 48 -1.26 10.74 -17.41
C LEU A 48 -1.63 10.78 -15.91
N ALA A 49 -2.77 11.42 -15.56
CA ALA A 49 -3.26 11.44 -14.19
C ALA A 49 -3.65 10.03 -13.70
N GLY A 50 -4.29 9.24 -14.57
CA GLY A 50 -4.56 7.82 -14.34
C GLY A 50 -3.28 7.07 -14.02
N LEU A 51 -2.28 7.13 -14.91
CA LEU A 51 -0.99 6.44 -14.78
C LEU A 51 -0.22 6.84 -13.52
N ALA A 52 -0.24 8.14 -13.18
CA ALA A 52 0.41 8.68 -11.99
C ALA A 52 -0.20 8.13 -10.68
N LEU A 53 -1.52 7.99 -10.63
CA LEU A 53 -2.23 7.43 -9.48
C LEU A 53 -2.14 5.90 -9.45
N PHE A 54 -2.36 5.26 -10.60
CA PHE A 54 -2.20 3.83 -10.81
C PHE A 54 -1.63 3.56 -12.21
N PRO A 55 -0.50 2.86 -12.36
CA PRO A 55 0.18 2.06 -11.32
C PRO A 55 1.30 2.78 -10.54
N VAL A 56 1.75 3.97 -10.96
CA VAL A 56 2.98 4.58 -10.43
C VAL A 56 2.86 4.94 -8.94
N GLY A 57 1.80 5.64 -8.55
CA GLY A 57 1.56 6.04 -7.15
C GLY A 57 1.45 4.85 -6.20
N VAL A 58 0.80 3.77 -6.65
CA VAL A 58 0.70 2.52 -5.90
C VAL A 58 2.07 1.88 -5.68
N VAL A 59 2.88 1.76 -6.74
CA VAL A 59 4.24 1.19 -6.66
C VAL A 59 5.12 2.03 -5.73
N LEU A 60 5.11 3.36 -5.88
CA LEU A 60 5.90 4.24 -5.01
C LEU A 60 5.48 4.12 -3.55
N GLY A 61 4.17 4.10 -3.26
CA GLY A 61 3.68 3.88 -1.91
C GLY A 61 4.14 2.53 -1.32
N MET A 62 4.12 1.45 -2.12
CA MET A 62 4.59 0.14 -1.68
C MET A 62 6.09 0.12 -1.41
N LEU A 63 6.89 0.81 -2.22
CA LEU A 63 8.33 0.97 -1.97
C LEU A 63 8.58 1.74 -0.66
N VAL A 64 7.79 2.78 -0.38
CA VAL A 64 7.84 3.49 0.91
C VAL A 64 7.42 2.56 2.05
N SER A 65 6.42 1.69 1.87
CA SER A 65 5.97 0.72 2.88
C SER A 65 7.07 -0.21 3.37
N TRP A 66 8.12 -0.45 2.59
CA TRP A 66 9.21 -1.32 3.01
C TRP A 66 10.01 -0.75 4.19
N LYS A 67 10.09 0.58 4.30
CA LYS A 67 10.72 1.30 5.42
C LYS A 67 9.69 1.86 6.40
N HIS A 68 8.56 2.38 5.90
CA HIS A 68 7.49 3.00 6.67
C HIS A 68 6.15 2.34 6.33
N GLU A 69 5.85 1.19 6.96
CA GLU A 69 4.73 0.31 6.60
C GLU A 69 3.39 1.06 6.50
N LEU A 70 3.09 1.89 7.50
CA LEU A 70 1.83 2.62 7.60
C LEU A 70 1.74 3.81 6.64
N GLU A 71 2.79 4.64 6.55
CA GLU A 71 2.77 5.82 5.68
C GLU A 71 2.74 5.42 4.20
N GLY A 72 3.59 4.46 3.82
CA GLY A 72 3.61 3.96 2.44
C GLY A 72 2.31 3.28 2.02
N SER A 73 1.67 2.53 2.93
CA SER A 73 0.42 1.84 2.62
C SER A 73 -0.72 2.83 2.44
N LEU A 74 -0.76 3.90 3.26
CA LEU A 74 -1.70 5.00 3.08
C LEU A 74 -1.49 5.72 1.74
N ILE A 75 -0.24 5.91 1.30
CA ILE A 75 0.07 6.48 -0.01
C ILE A 75 -0.46 5.57 -1.13
N SER A 76 -0.20 4.25 -1.07
CA SER A 76 -0.69 3.31 -2.09
C SER A 76 -2.21 3.25 -2.14
N ILE A 77 -2.87 3.10 -0.98
CA ILE A 77 -4.33 3.02 -0.90
C ILE A 77 -4.96 4.36 -1.31
N GLY A 78 -4.38 5.48 -0.87
CA GLY A 78 -4.80 6.82 -1.27
C GLY A 78 -4.67 7.05 -2.77
N SER A 79 -3.60 6.54 -3.38
CA SER A 79 -3.40 6.60 -4.84
C SER A 79 -4.46 5.78 -5.59
N LEU A 80 -4.80 4.58 -5.09
CA LEU A 80 -5.90 3.78 -5.65
C LEU A 80 -7.25 4.50 -5.53
N ILE A 81 -7.56 5.06 -4.36
CA ILE A 81 -8.80 5.82 -4.14
C ILE A 81 -8.84 7.03 -5.10
N GLY A 82 -7.75 7.77 -5.18
CA GLY A 82 -7.60 8.89 -6.12
C GLY A 82 -7.82 8.47 -7.57
N PHE A 83 -7.32 7.30 -7.97
CA PHE A 83 -7.55 6.74 -9.30
C PHE A 83 -9.04 6.50 -9.58
N TYR A 84 -9.76 5.85 -8.65
CA TYR A 84 -11.21 5.66 -8.80
C TYR A 84 -11.98 6.98 -8.86
N PHE A 85 -11.60 7.97 -8.03
CA PHE A 85 -12.20 9.31 -8.07
C PHE A 85 -11.93 10.03 -9.39
N ALA A 86 -10.69 9.97 -9.90
CA ALA A 86 -10.33 10.57 -11.19
C ALA A 86 -11.11 9.92 -12.33
N CYS A 87 -11.27 8.60 -12.33
CA CYS A 87 -12.11 7.90 -13.32
C CYS A 87 -13.58 8.31 -13.20
N ALA A 88 -14.14 8.32 -12.00
CA ALA A 88 -15.55 8.71 -11.78
C ALA A 88 -15.83 10.14 -12.25
N LEU A 89 -14.96 11.10 -11.91
CA LEU A 89 -15.16 12.52 -12.21
C LEU A 89 -14.85 12.88 -13.67
N ILE A 90 -13.82 12.27 -14.27
CA ILE A 90 -13.33 12.65 -15.60
C ILE A 90 -13.91 11.76 -16.70
N ALA A 91 -14.06 10.45 -16.44
CA ALA A 91 -14.60 9.52 -17.41
C ALA A 91 -16.12 9.31 -17.26
N GLY A 92 -16.70 9.66 -16.10
CA GLY A 92 -18.13 9.44 -15.82
C GLY A 92 -18.50 7.98 -15.59
N SER A 93 -17.51 7.09 -15.56
CA SER A 93 -17.66 5.66 -15.34
C SER A 93 -16.55 5.15 -14.44
N LEU A 94 -16.90 4.22 -13.54
CA LEU A 94 -15.91 3.53 -12.73
C LEU A 94 -15.17 2.50 -13.59
N PRO A 95 -13.88 2.24 -13.31
CA PRO A 95 -13.19 1.11 -13.91
C PRO A 95 -13.88 -0.20 -13.47
N ASP A 96 -14.40 -0.98 -14.41
CA ASP A 96 -15.07 -2.27 -14.14
C ASP A 96 -14.12 -3.39 -13.65
N GLY A 97 -12.83 -3.08 -13.45
CA GLY A 97 -11.81 -4.04 -13.07
C GLY A 97 -11.66 -4.21 -11.55
N TRP A 98 -11.86 -5.43 -11.05
CA TRP A 98 -11.45 -5.80 -9.69
C TRP A 98 -9.93 -5.95 -9.53
N ALA A 99 -9.21 -6.03 -10.66
CA ALA A 99 -7.77 -6.22 -10.71
C ALA A 99 -7.00 -5.12 -9.94
N PHE A 100 -7.44 -3.85 -9.99
CA PHE A 100 -6.78 -2.74 -9.30
C PHE A 100 -6.72 -2.94 -7.78
N VAL A 101 -7.80 -3.48 -7.20
CA VAL A 101 -7.87 -3.81 -5.77
C VAL A 101 -6.95 -4.98 -5.44
N VAL A 102 -6.91 -6.00 -6.28
CA VAL A 102 -6.04 -7.18 -6.07
C VAL A 102 -4.57 -6.80 -6.14
N PHE A 103 -4.17 -5.96 -7.10
CA PHE A 103 -2.81 -5.44 -7.15
C PHE A 103 -2.49 -4.55 -5.95
N THR A 104 -3.48 -3.89 -5.34
CA THR A 104 -3.25 -3.10 -4.12
C THR A 104 -3.30 -3.94 -2.83
N SER A 105 -3.65 -5.23 -2.89
CA SER A 105 -3.76 -6.11 -1.72
C SER A 105 -2.52 -6.15 -0.80
N PRO A 106 -1.26 -6.12 -1.30
CA PRO A 106 -0.07 -6.06 -0.43
C PRO A 106 -0.01 -4.78 0.41
N ALA A 107 -0.51 -3.65 -0.11
CA ALA A 107 -0.54 -2.39 0.64
C ALA A 107 -1.51 -2.48 1.82
N PHE A 108 -2.64 -3.18 1.68
CA PHE A 108 -3.54 -3.44 2.82
C PHE A 108 -2.87 -4.31 3.88
N LEU A 109 -2.05 -5.29 3.49
CA LEU A 109 -1.27 -6.09 4.45
C LEU A 109 -0.25 -5.21 5.20
N PHE A 110 0.46 -4.33 4.50
CA PHE A 110 1.35 -3.35 5.13
C PHE A 110 0.63 -2.37 6.07
N LEU A 111 -0.61 -2.00 5.74
CA LEU A 111 -1.43 -1.16 6.61
C LEU A 111 -1.73 -1.88 7.93
N VAL A 112 -2.14 -3.15 7.85
CA VAL A 112 -2.44 -3.96 9.03
C VAL A 112 -1.20 -4.12 9.91
N THR A 113 -0.04 -4.49 9.34
CA THR A 113 1.19 -4.66 10.13
C THR A 113 1.66 -3.34 10.73
N GLY A 114 1.59 -2.24 9.98
CA GLY A 114 1.97 -0.91 10.46
C GLY A 114 1.07 -0.41 11.59
N VAL A 115 -0.24 -0.70 11.53
CA VAL A 115 -1.18 -0.36 12.60
C VAL A 115 -0.91 -1.19 13.85
N MET A 116 -0.67 -2.49 13.71
CA MET A 116 -0.36 -3.38 14.84
C MET A 116 0.92 -2.94 15.56
N ASP A 117 1.99 -2.63 14.82
CA ASP A 117 3.26 -2.14 15.40
C ASP A 117 3.05 -0.81 16.15
N LYS A 118 2.28 0.11 15.57
CA LYS A 118 1.99 1.41 16.21
C LYS A 118 1.22 1.24 17.53
N PHE A 119 0.22 0.37 17.55
CA PHE A 119 -0.54 0.08 18.77
C PHE A 119 0.33 -0.62 19.84
N HIS A 120 1.22 -1.53 19.43
CA HIS A 120 2.14 -2.18 20.36
C HIS A 120 3.07 -1.18 21.06
N HIS A 121 3.64 -0.23 20.32
CA HIS A 121 4.47 0.83 20.91
C HIS A 121 3.67 1.78 21.84
N SER A 122 2.41 2.06 21.55
CA SER A 122 1.59 2.95 22.38
C SER A 122 1.26 2.37 23.77
N HIS A 123 1.19 1.04 23.91
CA HIS A 123 0.89 0.39 25.18
C HIS A 123 2.08 0.29 26.15
N ILE A 124 3.31 0.50 25.68
CA ILE A 124 4.53 0.37 26.52
C ILE A 124 4.94 1.71 27.14
N HIS A 125 4.48 2.85 26.59
CA HIS A 125 4.77 4.17 27.15
C HIS A 125 3.71 4.61 28.17
N HIS A 126 3.70 3.94 29.33
CA HIS A 126 3.18 4.57 30.54
C HIS A 126 4.26 5.57 31.02
N PRO A 127 3.96 6.88 31.11
CA PRO A 127 4.95 7.86 31.54
C PRO A 127 5.26 7.62 33.02
N TYR A 128 6.46 7.11 33.32
CA TYR A 128 7.01 7.22 34.66
C TYR A 128 7.34 8.69 34.89
N VAL A 129 6.35 9.42 35.42
CA VAL A 129 6.51 10.74 36.02
C VAL A 129 7.64 10.62 37.03
N ARG A 130 8.81 11.12 36.65
CA ARG A 130 9.97 11.27 37.52
C ARG A 130 9.56 12.28 38.60
N ARG A 131 9.08 11.80 39.75
CA ARG A 131 8.94 12.62 40.95
C ARG A 131 10.34 13.06 41.35
N VAL A 132 10.53 14.38 41.38
CA VAL A 132 11.63 15.07 42.08
C VAL A 132 11.01 15.76 43.27
#